data_AF-A0A432FUY4-F1
#
_entry.id   AF-A0A432FUY4-F1
#
_cell.length_a   1.000
_cell.length_b   1.000
_cell.length_c   1.000
_cell.angle_alpha   90.00
_cell.angle_beta   90.00
_cell.angle_gamma   90.00
#
_symmetry.space_group_name_H-M   'P 1'
#
loop_
_entity.id
_entity.type
_entity.pdbx_description
1 polymer ?
#
loop_
_entity_poly.entity_id
_entity_poly.type
_entity_poly.pdbx_seq_one_letter_code
_entity_poly.pdbx_strand_id
1 'polypeptide(L)'
;MAQVSGVEENQMVHMFSQQLRKKRPQPTSEESTKKPQLFTTVNAKAELGIIKVLAGDHGEAKELIREKLDMNRLENVQLKKLATLLMDKAHVNPAEIIAFFDSAEDREMVSRILMEDDDDTTEPLQMAEECLKTISKVSVKEKIRGLRIKIREKEVAGEDAIDLMIEVVQLQKGIND
;
A
#
# COMPACT_ATOMS: atom_id res chain seq x y z
N MET A 1 20.30 -63.55 20.65
CA MET A 1 20.79 -62.16 20.78
C MET A 1 21.04 -61.62 19.39
N ALA A 2 20.49 -60.44 19.11
CA ALA A 2 20.40 -59.81 17.80
C ALA A 2 21.69 -59.05 17.44
N GLN A 3 22.01 -58.99 16.15
CA GLN A 3 22.67 -57.83 15.56
C GLN A 3 22.08 -57.59 14.18
N VAL A 4 21.52 -56.39 14.04
CA VAL A 4 20.58 -55.95 13.03
C VAL A 4 21.33 -55.20 11.92
N SER A 5 20.89 -55.46 10.69
CA SER A 5 21.16 -54.72 9.46
C SER A 5 21.22 -53.20 9.67
N GLY A 6 22.30 -52.57 9.20
CA GLY A 6 22.43 -51.10 9.27
C GLY A 6 23.26 -50.48 8.15
N VAL A 7 23.53 -51.20 7.06
CA VAL A 7 24.48 -50.72 6.04
C VAL A 7 23.83 -50.32 4.71
N GLU A 8 22.55 -50.60 4.46
CA GLU A 8 21.93 -50.34 3.14
C GLU A 8 21.05 -49.08 3.06
N GLU A 9 20.57 -48.52 4.18
CA GLU A 9 19.65 -47.35 4.14
C GLU A 9 20.36 -46.03 3.79
N ASN A 10 21.59 -45.83 4.26
CA ASN A 10 22.30 -44.56 4.06
C ASN A 10 22.81 -44.34 2.62
N GLN A 11 22.97 -45.40 1.82
CA GLN A 11 23.37 -45.26 0.41
C GLN A 11 22.17 -44.94 -0.49
N MET A 12 20.96 -45.41 -0.16
CA MET A 12 19.76 -45.09 -0.95
C MET A 12 19.35 -43.61 -0.87
N VAL A 13 19.56 -42.96 0.28
CA VAL A 13 19.28 -41.51 0.46
C VAL A 13 20.20 -40.66 -0.44
N HIS A 14 21.45 -41.07 -0.61
CA HIS A 14 22.40 -40.34 -1.44
C HIS A 14 22.10 -40.44 -2.94
N MET A 15 21.51 -41.55 -3.41
CA MET A 15 21.08 -41.68 -4.80
C MET A 15 19.77 -40.93 -5.09
N PHE A 16 18.85 -40.88 -4.11
CA PHE A 16 17.57 -40.16 -4.26
C PHE A 16 17.76 -38.63 -4.25
N SER A 17 18.67 -38.12 -3.42
CA SER A 17 18.95 -36.67 -3.33
C SER A 17 19.67 -36.10 -4.56
N GLN A 18 20.45 -36.90 -5.28
CA GLN A 18 21.13 -36.46 -6.51
C GLN A 18 20.23 -36.47 -7.75
N GLN A 19 19.25 -37.38 -7.84
CA GLN A 19 18.31 -37.41 -8.97
C GLN A 19 17.30 -36.25 -8.95
N LEU A 20 17.01 -35.68 -7.77
CA LEU A 20 16.11 -34.53 -7.63
C LEU A 20 16.74 -33.19 -8.07
N ARG A 21 18.04 -33.15 -8.39
CA ARG A 21 18.73 -31.96 -8.92
C ARG A 21 18.79 -31.92 -10.45
N LYS A 22 17.92 -32.64 -11.15
CA LYS A 22 17.67 -32.37 -12.57
C LYS A 22 16.81 -31.12 -12.68
N LYS A 23 17.43 -29.99 -13.06
CA LYS A 23 16.74 -28.75 -13.42
C LYS A 23 15.58 -29.09 -14.35
N ARG A 24 14.34 -28.92 -13.88
CA ARG A 24 13.16 -28.85 -14.73
C ARG A 24 13.43 -27.77 -15.78
N PRO A 25 13.24 -28.04 -17.09
CA PRO A 25 13.05 -26.95 -18.04
C PRO A 25 11.86 -26.14 -17.50
N GLN A 26 12.08 -24.86 -17.22
CA GLN A 26 10.97 -23.94 -17.03
C GLN A 26 10.10 -24.06 -18.31
N PRO A 27 8.78 -24.28 -18.20
CA PRO A 27 7.93 -23.94 -19.33
C PRO A 27 8.24 -22.46 -19.61
N THR A 28 8.60 -22.15 -20.86
CA THR A 28 8.62 -20.78 -21.34
C THR A 28 7.29 -20.19 -20.91
N SER A 29 7.33 -19.29 -19.93
CA SER A 29 6.14 -18.54 -19.58
C SER A 29 5.72 -17.88 -20.88
N GLU A 30 4.60 -18.34 -21.43
CA GLU A 30 3.79 -17.51 -22.30
C GLU A 30 3.81 -16.13 -21.65
N GLU A 31 4.30 -15.13 -22.38
CA GLU A 31 4.25 -13.73 -21.97
C GLU A 31 2.79 -13.44 -21.68
N SER A 32 2.41 -13.65 -20.42
CA SER A 32 1.20 -13.13 -19.87
C SER A 32 1.37 -11.65 -20.06
N THR A 33 0.61 -11.09 -21.00
CA THR A 33 0.43 -9.67 -21.23
C THR A 33 -0.26 -9.04 -20.02
N LYS A 34 0.26 -9.29 -18.82
CA LYS A 34 -0.10 -8.62 -17.58
C LYS A 34 0.43 -7.22 -17.75
N LYS A 35 -0.48 -6.35 -18.18
CA LYS A 35 -0.30 -4.90 -18.16
C LYS A 35 0.37 -4.53 -16.84
N PRO A 36 1.37 -3.63 -16.83
CA PRO A 36 2.04 -3.23 -15.61
C PRO A 36 0.99 -2.72 -14.61
N GLN A 37 0.90 -3.39 -13.47
CA GLN A 37 -0.06 -3.06 -12.43
C GLN A 37 0.41 -1.73 -11.81
N LEU A 38 -0.29 -0.65 -12.14
CA LEU A 38 -0.05 0.66 -11.53
C LEU A 38 -0.40 0.56 -10.04
N PHE A 39 0.40 1.20 -9.18
CA PHE A 39 0.14 1.30 -7.73
C PHE A 39 0.14 -0.04 -6.96
N THR A 40 1.32 -0.64 -6.77
CA THR A 40 1.46 -1.95 -6.11
C THR A 40 1.64 -1.90 -4.60
N THR A 41 2.10 -0.77 -4.05
CA THR A 41 2.32 -0.63 -2.60
C THR A 41 0.99 -0.43 -1.86
N VAL A 42 0.95 -0.79 -0.57
CA VAL A 42 -0.25 -0.59 0.26
C VAL A 42 -0.66 0.89 0.29
N ASN A 43 0.30 1.81 0.41
CA ASN A 43 0.01 3.24 0.39
C ASN A 43 -0.51 3.69 -0.99
N ALA A 44 0.16 3.28 -2.08
CA ALA A 44 -0.26 3.63 -3.43
C ALA A 44 -1.68 3.11 -3.77
N LYS A 45 -2.04 1.92 -3.27
CA LYS A 45 -3.40 1.39 -3.39
C LYS A 45 -4.42 2.19 -2.60
N ALA A 46 -4.07 2.62 -1.38
CA ALA A 46 -4.94 3.49 -0.59
C ALA A 46 -5.14 4.86 -1.25
N GLU A 47 -4.08 5.46 -1.79
CA GLU A 47 -4.18 6.70 -2.57
C GLU A 47 -5.07 6.52 -3.81
N LEU A 48 -4.93 5.41 -4.53
CA LEU A 48 -5.81 5.08 -5.65
C LEU A 48 -7.27 4.91 -5.21
N GLY A 49 -7.52 4.22 -4.10
CA GLY A 49 -8.87 4.06 -3.53
C GLY A 49 -9.52 5.40 -3.18
N ILE A 50 -8.77 6.35 -2.63
CA ILE A 50 -9.24 7.73 -2.42
C ILE A 50 -9.68 8.37 -3.76
N ILE A 51 -8.89 8.21 -4.82
CA ILE A 51 -9.26 8.75 -6.14
C ILE A 51 -10.54 8.11 -6.67
N LYS A 52 -10.69 6.79 -6.56
CA LYS A 52 -11.90 6.08 -7.00
C LYS A 52 -13.15 6.60 -6.30
N VAL A 53 -13.11 6.75 -4.98
CA VAL A 53 -14.22 7.32 -4.19
C VAL A 53 -14.54 8.75 -4.62
N LEU A 54 -13.51 9.60 -4.81
CA LEU A 54 -13.70 10.97 -5.28
C LEU A 54 -14.24 11.06 -6.71
N ALA A 55 -13.91 10.09 -7.56
CA ALA A 55 -14.36 9.99 -8.94
C ALA A 55 -15.82 9.51 -9.06
N GLY A 56 -16.28 8.63 -8.15
CA GLY A 56 -17.65 8.10 -8.13
C GLY A 56 -18.70 9.13 -7.67
N ASP A 57 -19.92 8.68 -7.36
CA ASP A 57 -21.05 9.58 -7.05
C ASP A 57 -21.49 9.56 -5.58
N HIS A 58 -20.74 8.88 -4.69
CA HIS A 58 -21.13 8.72 -3.30
C HIS A 58 -20.80 9.96 -2.44
N GLY A 59 -21.78 10.85 -2.28
CA GLY A 59 -21.61 12.16 -1.62
C GLY A 59 -21.01 12.09 -0.22
N GLU A 60 -21.53 11.22 0.65
CA GLU A 60 -21.04 11.10 2.04
C GLU A 60 -19.57 10.65 2.11
N ALA A 61 -19.16 9.73 1.22
CA ALA A 61 -17.79 9.25 1.18
C ALA A 61 -16.83 10.35 0.67
N LYS A 62 -17.28 11.18 -0.29
CA LYS A 62 -16.52 12.36 -0.71
C LYS A 62 -16.35 13.38 0.41
N GLU A 63 -17.42 13.67 1.15
CA GLU A 63 -17.36 14.60 2.28
C GLU A 63 -16.42 14.09 3.37
N LEU A 64 -16.47 12.80 3.70
CA LEU A 64 -15.54 12.17 4.64
C LEU A 64 -14.07 12.36 4.23
N ILE A 65 -13.77 12.17 2.94
CA ILE A 65 -12.42 12.39 2.40
C ILE A 65 -12.05 13.87 2.47
N ARG A 66 -12.94 14.80 2.11
CA ARG A 66 -12.69 16.24 2.19
C ARG A 66 -12.38 16.69 3.63
N GLU A 67 -13.07 16.12 4.62
CA GLU A 67 -12.87 16.47 6.03
C GLU A 67 -11.56 15.92 6.61
N LYS A 68 -11.23 14.66 6.28
CA LYS A 68 -10.16 13.93 6.98
C LYS A 68 -8.86 13.78 6.22
N LEU A 69 -8.85 13.95 4.89
CA LEU A 69 -7.65 13.76 4.09
C LEU A 69 -6.73 14.98 4.21
N ASP A 70 -5.55 14.75 4.77
CA ASP A 70 -4.43 15.68 4.64
C ASP A 70 -3.71 15.43 3.30
N MET A 71 -3.89 16.34 2.35
CA MET A 71 -3.31 16.27 1.00
C MET A 71 -1.77 16.20 0.99
N ASN A 72 -1.10 16.55 2.08
CA ASN A 72 0.35 16.41 2.20
C ASN A 72 0.79 14.95 2.43
N ARG A 73 -0.15 14.05 2.72
CA ARG A 73 0.12 12.63 2.93
C ARG A 73 0.03 11.77 1.67
N LEU A 74 -0.41 12.35 0.55
CA LEU A 74 -0.36 11.70 -0.75
C LEU A 74 1.06 11.81 -1.30
N GLU A 75 1.76 10.68 -1.38
CA GLU A 75 3.13 10.57 -1.88
C GLU A 75 3.18 10.63 -3.40
N ASN A 76 2.18 10.08 -4.09
CA ASN A 76 2.13 10.14 -5.54
C ASN A 76 1.67 11.53 -6.02
N VAL A 77 2.57 12.24 -6.70
CA VAL A 77 2.32 13.60 -7.21
C VAL A 77 1.14 13.66 -8.19
N GLN A 78 0.97 12.64 -9.03
CA GLN A 78 -0.09 12.61 -10.04
C GLN A 78 -1.46 12.34 -9.39
N LEU A 79 -1.53 11.38 -8.46
CA LEU A 79 -2.74 11.12 -7.67
C LEU A 79 -3.10 12.34 -6.81
N LYS A 80 -2.12 13.02 -6.21
CA LYS A 80 -2.35 14.25 -5.47
C LYS A 80 -2.97 15.34 -6.34
N LYS A 81 -2.43 15.57 -7.55
CA LYS A 81 -2.99 16.53 -8.51
C LYS A 81 -4.42 16.16 -8.91
N LEU A 82 -4.68 14.88 -9.15
CA LEU A 82 -6.00 14.38 -9.49
C LEU A 82 -7.00 14.53 -8.33
N ALA A 83 -6.61 14.20 -7.09
CA ALA A 83 -7.42 14.39 -5.89
C ALA A 83 -7.82 15.86 -5.72
N THR A 84 -6.88 16.80 -5.87
CA THR A 84 -7.18 18.25 -5.81
C THR A 84 -8.27 18.63 -6.81
N LEU A 85 -8.15 18.18 -8.06
CA LEU A 85 -9.12 18.48 -9.11
C LEU A 85 -10.52 17.88 -8.82
N LEU A 86 -10.56 16.68 -8.24
CA LEU A 86 -11.82 15.99 -7.93
C LEU A 86 -12.52 16.55 -6.69
N MET A 87 -11.77 17.04 -5.70
CA MET A 87 -12.34 17.62 -4.47
C MET A 87 -13.27 18.80 -4.75
N ASP A 88 -12.93 19.63 -5.75
CA ASP A 88 -13.67 20.84 -6.11
C ASP A 88 -14.91 20.57 -6.98
N LYS A 89 -15.12 19.32 -7.42
CA LYS A 89 -16.23 18.97 -8.31
C LYS A 89 -17.33 18.20 -7.59
N ALA A 90 -18.56 18.68 -7.73
CA ALA A 90 -19.75 17.95 -7.29
C ALA A 90 -20.01 16.72 -8.19
N HIS A 91 -19.90 16.92 -9.51
CA HIS A 91 -20.02 15.87 -10.51
C HIS A 91 -18.71 15.75 -11.30
N VAL A 92 -18.24 14.52 -11.47
CA VAL A 92 -16.99 14.23 -12.19
C VAL A 92 -17.31 13.96 -13.65
N ASN A 93 -16.68 14.69 -14.57
CA ASN A 93 -16.75 14.43 -16.00
C ASN A 93 -15.37 13.96 -16.47
N PRO A 94 -15.18 12.65 -16.76
CA PRO A 94 -13.88 12.09 -17.08
C PRO A 94 -13.16 12.82 -18.22
N ALA A 95 -13.88 13.24 -19.28
CA ALA A 95 -13.28 13.94 -20.41
C ALA A 95 -12.67 15.30 -20.01
N GLU A 96 -13.38 16.06 -19.17
CA GLU A 96 -12.87 17.34 -18.65
C GLU A 96 -11.67 17.15 -17.73
N ILE A 97 -11.69 16.11 -16.91
CA ILE A 97 -10.59 15.81 -15.99
C ILE A 97 -9.33 15.41 -16.77
N ILE A 98 -9.45 14.52 -17.76
CA ILE A 98 -8.34 14.06 -18.60
C ILE A 98 -7.73 15.24 -19.38
N ALA A 99 -8.56 16.15 -19.89
CA ALA A 99 -8.10 17.33 -20.64
C ALA A 99 -7.23 18.29 -19.80
N PHE A 100 -7.31 18.23 -18.47
CA PHE A 100 -6.54 19.08 -17.55
C PHE A 100 -5.05 18.67 -17.41
N PHE A 101 -4.67 17.52 -17.94
CA PHE A 101 -3.30 17.03 -17.92
C PHE A 101 -2.63 17.27 -19.27
N ASP A 102 -1.37 17.74 -19.27
CA ASP A 102 -0.64 18.07 -20.49
C ASP A 102 0.15 16.87 -21.05
N SER A 103 0.66 16.02 -20.15
CA SER A 103 1.44 14.84 -20.52
C SER A 103 0.54 13.72 -21.05
N ALA A 104 0.96 13.08 -22.13
CA ALA A 104 0.28 11.90 -22.66
C ALA A 104 0.27 10.74 -21.64
N GLU A 105 1.34 10.59 -20.87
CA GLU A 105 1.45 9.58 -19.81
C GLU A 105 0.46 9.84 -18.67
N ASP A 106 0.35 11.10 -18.23
CA ASP A 106 -0.63 11.48 -17.20
C ASP A 106 -2.07 11.26 -17.69
N ARG A 107 -2.37 11.65 -18.94
CA ARG A 107 -3.69 11.44 -19.54
C ARG A 107 -4.05 9.96 -19.61
N GLU A 108 -3.10 9.11 -20.00
CA GLU A 108 -3.30 7.67 -20.04
C GLU A 108 -3.55 7.11 -18.65
N MET A 109 -2.74 7.49 -17.65
CA MET A 109 -2.92 7.07 -16.27
C MET A 109 -4.29 7.48 -15.72
N VAL A 110 -4.66 8.76 -15.87
CA VAL A 110 -5.94 9.31 -15.41
C VAL A 110 -7.12 8.64 -16.14
N SER A 111 -7.00 8.43 -17.45
CA SER A 111 -8.03 7.73 -18.23
C SER A 111 -8.24 6.31 -17.73
N ARG A 112 -7.18 5.56 -17.43
CA ARG A 112 -7.32 4.23 -16.83
C ARG A 112 -8.05 4.29 -15.50
N ILE A 113 -7.65 5.20 -14.61
CA ILE A 113 -8.26 5.31 -13.27
C ILE A 113 -9.75 5.67 -13.34
N LEU A 114 -10.15 6.59 -14.23
CA LEU A 114 -11.53 7.09 -14.28
C LEU A 114 -12.47 6.23 -15.13
N MET A 115 -11.93 5.33 -15.96
CA MET A 115 -12.71 4.55 -16.93
C MET A 115 -12.58 3.03 -16.74
N GLU A 116 -11.65 2.54 -15.91
CA GLU A 116 -11.70 1.14 -15.49
C GLU A 116 -12.96 0.93 -14.65
N ASP A 117 -13.78 -0.04 -15.05
CA ASP A 117 -14.90 -0.50 -14.24
C ASP A 117 -14.33 -1.06 -12.93
N ASP A 118 -14.77 -0.48 -11.82
CA ASP A 118 -14.41 -0.96 -10.51
C ASP A 118 -15.12 -2.30 -10.25
N ASP A 119 -14.39 -3.41 -10.39
CA ASP A 119 -14.77 -4.72 -9.82
C ASP A 119 -14.79 -4.70 -8.28
N ASP A 120 -14.48 -3.55 -7.66
CA ASP A 120 -14.51 -3.35 -6.21
C ASP A 120 -15.97 -3.33 -5.73
N THR A 121 -16.41 -4.45 -5.17
CA THR A 121 -17.72 -4.58 -4.51
C THR A 121 -17.77 -3.90 -3.14
N THR A 122 -16.66 -3.32 -2.69
CA THR A 122 -16.55 -2.58 -1.44
C THR A 122 -17.39 -1.32 -1.52
N GLU A 123 -18.19 -1.08 -0.49
CA GLU A 123 -19.02 0.10 -0.39
C GLU A 123 -18.11 1.38 -0.30
N PRO A 124 -18.44 2.47 -1.01
CA PRO A 124 -17.56 3.64 -1.11
C PRO A 124 -17.17 4.30 0.23
N LEU A 125 -18.07 4.35 1.21
CA LEU A 125 -17.78 4.87 2.55
C LEU A 125 -16.79 3.97 3.29
N GLN A 126 -16.97 2.65 3.25
CA GLN A 126 -16.01 1.69 3.81
C GLN A 126 -14.64 1.84 3.13
N MET A 127 -14.59 1.95 1.80
CA MET A 127 -13.35 2.16 1.06
C MET A 127 -12.64 3.45 1.50
N ALA A 128 -13.40 4.55 1.66
CA ALA A 128 -12.86 5.82 2.14
C ALA A 128 -12.24 5.70 3.54
N GLU A 129 -12.94 5.06 4.48
CA GLU A 129 -12.44 4.84 5.85
C GLU A 129 -11.14 4.04 5.88
N GLU A 130 -11.10 2.92 5.16
CA GLU A 130 -9.93 2.03 5.12
C GLU A 130 -8.73 2.71 4.46
N CYS A 131 -8.95 3.46 3.38
CA CYS A 131 -7.89 4.20 2.70
C CYS A 131 -7.35 5.34 3.57
N LEU A 132 -8.22 6.11 4.23
CA LEU A 132 -7.83 7.17 5.17
C LEU A 132 -7.04 6.58 6.37
N LYS A 133 -7.49 5.45 6.92
CA LYS A 133 -6.76 4.73 7.97
C LYS A 133 -5.37 4.34 7.47
N THR A 134 -5.25 3.83 6.25
CA THR A 134 -3.97 3.42 5.66
C THR A 134 -3.02 4.59 5.45
N ILE A 135 -3.47 5.67 4.82
CA ILE A 135 -2.67 6.88 4.55
C ILE A 135 -2.21 7.52 5.87
N SER A 136 -3.09 7.56 6.88
CA SER A 136 -2.72 8.11 8.19
C SER A 136 -1.64 7.31 8.93
N LYS A 137 -1.56 5.98 8.73
CA LYS A 137 -0.54 5.13 9.37
C LYS A 137 0.89 5.54 9.00
N VAL A 138 1.13 6.11 7.81
CA VAL A 138 2.46 6.63 7.42
C VAL A 138 2.89 7.76 8.36
N SER A 139 2.03 8.76 8.57
CA SER A 139 2.29 9.90 9.45
C SER A 139 2.56 9.48 10.91
N VAL A 140 1.86 8.44 11.40
CA VAL A 140 2.06 7.94 12.77
C VAL A 140 3.43 7.24 12.89
N LYS A 141 3.88 6.51 11.88
CA LYS A 141 5.23 5.91 11.84
C LYS A 141 6.32 6.97 11.85
N GLU A 142 6.15 8.06 11.11
CA GLU A 142 7.09 9.19 11.11
C GLU A 142 7.11 9.90 12.47
N LYS A 143 5.94 10.12 13.08
CA LYS A 143 5.85 10.69 14.44
C LYS A 143 6.57 9.82 15.46
N ILE A 144 6.39 8.49 15.42
CA ILE A 144 7.12 7.54 16.27
C ILE A 144 8.63 7.65 16.03
N ARG A 145 9.08 7.75 14.77
CA ARG A 145 10.50 7.92 14.45
C ARG A 145 11.06 9.21 15.05
N GLY A 146 10.35 10.32 14.91
CA GLY A 146 10.74 11.61 15.48
C GLY A 146 10.83 11.58 17.01
N LEU A 147 9.85 10.97 17.68
CA LEU A 147 9.87 10.79 19.14
C LEU A 147 11.08 9.94 19.59
N ARG A 148 11.40 8.86 18.87
CA ARG A 148 12.57 8.03 19.17
C ARG A 148 13.90 8.77 19.02
N ILE A 149 13.99 9.74 18.10
CA ILE A 149 15.18 10.61 17.98
C ILE A 149 15.27 11.50 19.22
N LYS A 150 14.19 12.18 19.59
CA LYS A 150 14.14 13.05 20.78
C LYS A 150 14.44 12.30 22.09
N ILE A 151 13.95 11.07 22.23
CA ILE A 151 14.27 10.20 23.37
C ILE A 151 15.78 9.99 23.46
N ARG A 152 16.44 9.62 22.35
CA ARG A 152 17.89 9.41 22.32
C ARG A 152 18.66 10.69 22.67
N GLU A 153 18.20 11.84 22.17
CA GLU A 153 18.82 13.13 22.49
C GLU A 153 18.74 13.43 23.99
N LYS A 154 17.57 13.21 24.61
CA LYS A 154 17.38 13.37 26.05
C LYS A 154 18.21 12.38 26.88
N GLU A 155 18.28 11.12 26.47
CA GLU A 155 19.12 10.10 27.13
C GLU A 155 20.61 10.50 27.11
N VAL A 156 21.10 11.03 25.99
CA VAL A 156 22.47 11.54 25.87
C VAL A 156 22.68 12.78 26.75
N ALA A 157 21.68 13.65 26.87
CA ALA A 157 21.71 14.82 27.73
C ALA A 157 21.54 14.50 29.23
N GLY A 158 21.24 13.25 29.59
CA GLY A 158 20.93 12.84 30.98
C GLY A 158 19.57 13.34 31.47
N GLU A 159 18.67 13.73 30.56
CA GLU A 159 17.32 14.21 30.86
C GLU A 159 16.29 13.07 30.86
N ASP A 160 15.18 13.26 31.59
CA ASP A 160 14.08 12.31 31.60
C ASP A 160 13.25 12.36 30.29
N ALA A 161 12.99 11.16 29.74
CA ALA A 161 12.27 10.92 28.50
C ALA A 161 11.01 10.03 28.68
N ILE A 162 10.58 9.73 29.92
CA ILE A 162 9.44 8.85 30.21
C ILE A 162 8.17 9.24 29.44
N ASP A 163 7.80 10.52 29.44
CA ASP A 163 6.59 10.98 28.75
C ASP A 163 6.63 10.70 27.23
N LEU A 164 7.80 10.89 26.61
CA LEU A 164 8.00 10.60 25.19
C LEU A 164 7.93 9.10 24.92
N MET A 165 8.44 8.27 25.82
CA MET A 165 8.34 6.80 25.72
C MET A 165 6.89 6.33 25.83
N ILE A 166 6.11 6.91 26.75
CA ILE A 166 4.67 6.63 26.88
C ILE A 166 3.92 7.00 25.60
N GLU A 167 4.20 8.18 25.02
CA GLU A 167 3.58 8.62 23.76
C GLU A 167 3.91 7.66 22.61
N VAL A 168 5.16 7.19 22.50
CA VAL A 168 5.55 6.18 21.49
C VAL A 168 4.72 4.90 21.63
N VAL A 169 4.58 4.38 22.86
CA VAL A 169 3.81 3.14 23.12
C VAL A 169 2.34 3.33 22.73
N GLN A 170 1.73 4.47 23.06
CA GLN A 170 0.35 4.77 22.71
C GLN A 170 0.16 4.82 21.18
N LEU A 171 1.04 5.51 20.47
CA LEU A 171 0.98 5.62 19.01
C LEU A 171 1.20 4.26 18.32
N GLN A 172 2.06 3.41 18.87
CA GLN A 172 2.30 2.06 18.34
C GLN A 172 1.08 1.15 18.45
N LYS A 173 0.34 1.24 19.57
CA LYS A 173 -0.90 0.48 19.74
C LYS A 173 -1.93 0.84 18.66
N GLY A 174 -2.12 2.14 18.41
CA GLY A 174 -3.08 2.60 17.39
C GLY A 174 -2.78 2.22 15.94
N ILE A 175 -1.55 1.78 15.60
CA ILE A 175 -1.22 1.28 14.25
C ILE A 175 -1.38 -0.24 14.13
N ASN A 176 -1.17 -0.96 15.24
CA ASN A 176 -1.22 -2.43 15.28
C ASN A 176 -2.65 -2.98 15.38
N ASP A 177 -3.63 -2.12 15.64
CA ASP A 177 -5.08 -2.37 15.53
C ASP A 177 -5.64 -2.00 14.12
#